data_AF-A0AAP5PDJ6-F1
#
_entry.id   AF-A0AAP5PDJ6-F1
#
_cell.length_a   1.000
_cell.length_b   1.000
_cell.length_c   1.000
_cell.angle_alpha   90.00
_cell.angle_beta   90.00
_cell.angle_gamma   90.00
#
_symmetry.space_group_name_H-M   'P 1'
#
loop_
_entity.id
_entity.type
_entity.pdbx_description
1 polymer ?
#
loop_
_entity_poly.entity_id
_entity_poly.type
_entity_poly.pdbx_seq_one_letter_code
_entity_poly.pdbx_strand_id
1 'polypeptide(L)'
;MRELIFDFKRNGFLIFSKIFLFTLFSIICFICFSFGKSTNESISSNFSRDQDKSIYTLIDSLYQPEEFSKFRSSESSVETVGKFYSFLNQSNKFNFLSVFDQPLYVSNFKGAEKFSEGQDYIDPQNKKFSNIKSVQLNEKAYKFYNLKLDDGVGIDWKNINLAQGIDVEIPVILGSDYAKTYKIGDTIEGEYYFKSFNFKVSGFLQKNSSIFYKESNNFFLDDYILIPYPEEIKSVNKNNKEFLGILYFAMINGNIAVDKNISTDNLITELDKIGNKSNFYQYSLIQVPGYLIQFKLMRELLISNLSIIISITLLMAIGLLFLLFIINKRNFKNRAIRLKILWEKGEQKEVIERRLLYNLIEEYLIIYVFFIIFYFFFSNHEFELLQIILIVQTLYFLVEVLITKLWLNNLFDGGNLD
;
A
#
# COMPACT_ATOMS: atom_id res chain seq x y z
N MET A 1 -47.72 -9.05 -13.87
CA MET A 1 -47.25 -10.24 -14.64
C MET A 1 -47.63 -10.25 -16.12
N ARG A 2 -48.92 -10.26 -16.54
CA ARG A 2 -49.28 -10.29 -17.99
C ARG A 2 -48.73 -9.11 -18.80
N GLU A 3 -48.74 -7.91 -18.22
CA GLU A 3 -48.22 -6.71 -18.89
C GLU A 3 -46.68 -6.72 -19.03
N LEU A 4 -46.00 -7.31 -18.06
CA LEU A 4 -44.56 -7.44 -17.96
C LEU A 4 -44.03 -8.41 -19.03
N ILE A 5 -44.70 -9.56 -19.18
CA ILE A 5 -44.41 -10.54 -20.23
C ILE A 5 -44.63 -9.94 -21.63
N PHE A 6 -45.62 -9.08 -21.79
CA PHE A 6 -45.88 -8.40 -23.06
C PHE A 6 -44.80 -7.37 -23.39
N ASP A 7 -44.37 -6.57 -22.41
CA ASP A 7 -43.32 -5.58 -22.61
C ASP A 7 -41.97 -6.26 -22.89
N PHE A 8 -41.64 -7.35 -22.16
CA PHE A 8 -40.46 -8.17 -22.46
C PHE A 8 -40.52 -8.83 -23.84
N LYS A 9 -41.69 -9.29 -24.30
CA LYS A 9 -41.79 -9.89 -25.65
C LYS A 9 -41.56 -8.88 -26.77
N ARG A 10 -41.93 -7.61 -26.57
CA ARG A 10 -41.84 -6.56 -27.61
C ARG A 10 -40.57 -5.72 -27.53
N ASN A 11 -40.09 -5.46 -26.32
CA ASN A 11 -38.96 -4.58 -26.03
C ASN A 11 -37.80 -5.31 -25.32
N GLY A 12 -37.87 -6.63 -25.15
CA GLY A 12 -36.93 -7.40 -24.34
C GLY A 12 -35.45 -7.21 -24.74
N PHE A 13 -35.16 -7.11 -26.04
CA PHE A 13 -33.80 -6.81 -26.50
C PHE A 13 -33.32 -5.45 -25.99
N LEU A 14 -34.13 -4.39 -26.13
CA LEU A 14 -33.78 -3.04 -25.67
C LEU A 14 -33.64 -2.96 -24.14
N ILE A 15 -34.53 -3.62 -23.42
CA ILE A 15 -34.50 -3.71 -21.95
C ILE A 15 -33.23 -4.46 -21.49
N PHE A 16 -32.93 -5.61 -22.11
CA PHE A 16 -31.73 -6.38 -21.79
C PHE A 16 -30.45 -5.60 -22.12
N SER A 17 -30.38 -4.94 -23.28
CA SER A 17 -29.26 -4.09 -23.65
C SER A 17 -29.06 -2.94 -22.67
N LYS A 18 -30.14 -2.31 -22.18
CA LYS A 18 -30.07 -1.25 -21.15
C LYS A 18 -29.48 -1.79 -19.85
N ILE A 19 -30.03 -2.90 -19.33
CA ILE A 19 -29.58 -3.52 -18.07
C ILE A 19 -28.10 -3.89 -18.18
N PHE A 20 -27.71 -4.53 -19.29
CA PHE A 20 -26.33 -4.94 -19.53
C PHE A 20 -25.36 -3.76 -19.60
N LEU A 21 -25.66 -2.74 -20.40
CA LEU A 21 -24.79 -1.56 -20.56
C LEU A 21 -24.64 -0.77 -19.25
N PHE A 22 -25.72 -0.63 -18.48
CA PHE A 22 -25.69 0.12 -17.23
C PHE A 22 -24.93 -0.62 -16.12
N THR A 23 -25.08 -1.95 -16.07
CA THR A 23 -24.30 -2.79 -15.15
C THR A 23 -22.81 -2.73 -15.50
N LEU A 24 -22.48 -2.87 -16.79
CA LEU A 24 -21.09 -2.79 -17.28
C LEU A 24 -20.47 -1.42 -16.98
N PHE A 25 -21.22 -0.34 -17.19
CA PHE A 25 -20.79 1.02 -16.83
C PHE A 25 -20.45 1.13 -15.34
N SER A 26 -21.33 0.63 -14.48
CA SER A 26 -21.15 0.68 -13.03
C SER A 26 -19.91 -0.11 -12.56
N ILE A 27 -19.64 -1.25 -13.21
CA ILE A 27 -18.43 -2.04 -12.96
C ILE A 27 -17.17 -1.27 -13.40
N ILE A 28 -17.16 -0.68 -14.60
CA ILE A 28 -16.02 0.10 -15.09
C ILE A 28 -15.73 1.28 -14.16
N CYS A 29 -16.76 2.00 -13.72
CA CYS A 29 -16.61 3.08 -12.74
C CYS A 29 -16.02 2.56 -11.43
N PHE A 30 -16.54 1.46 -10.89
CA PHE A 30 -16.00 0.86 -9.65
C PHE A 30 -14.52 0.52 -9.78
N ILE A 31 -14.12 -0.17 -10.86
CA ILE A 31 -12.72 -0.54 -11.11
C ILE A 31 -11.85 0.70 -11.24
N CYS A 32 -12.26 1.69 -12.04
CA CYS A 32 -11.47 2.90 -12.24
C CYS A 32 -11.30 3.72 -10.96
N PHE A 33 -12.36 3.87 -10.16
CA PHE A 33 -12.29 4.60 -8.89
C PHE A 33 -11.47 3.84 -7.83
N SER A 34 -11.65 2.53 -7.71
CA SER A 34 -10.86 1.70 -6.80
C SER A 34 -9.37 1.72 -7.18
N PHE A 35 -9.06 1.58 -8.47
CA PHE A 35 -7.69 1.72 -8.98
C PHE A 35 -7.11 3.12 -8.72
N GLY A 36 -7.90 4.17 -8.96
CA GLY A 36 -7.52 5.55 -8.68
C GLY A 36 -7.20 5.79 -7.21
N LYS A 37 -8.07 5.31 -6.30
CA LYS A 37 -7.89 5.42 -4.86
C LYS A 37 -6.67 4.62 -4.39
N SER A 38 -6.55 3.35 -4.78
CA SER A 38 -5.42 2.48 -4.45
C SER A 38 -4.07 3.05 -4.94
N THR A 39 -4.04 3.62 -6.15
CA THR A 39 -2.85 4.27 -6.69
C THR A 39 -2.51 5.54 -5.90
N ASN A 40 -3.49 6.38 -5.57
CA ASN A 40 -3.26 7.61 -4.82
C ASN A 40 -2.85 7.34 -3.37
N GLU A 41 -3.41 6.31 -2.74
CA GLU A 41 -3.00 5.83 -1.41
C GLU A 41 -1.55 5.33 -1.46
N SER A 42 -1.20 4.47 -2.43
CA SER A 42 0.17 3.98 -2.60
C SER A 42 1.18 5.11 -2.86
N ILE A 43 0.80 6.13 -3.65
CA ILE A 43 1.63 7.31 -3.92
C ILE A 43 1.78 8.17 -2.66
N SER A 44 0.69 8.41 -1.92
CA SER A 44 0.71 9.31 -0.76
C SER A 44 1.37 8.70 0.48
N SER A 45 1.18 7.40 0.72
CA SER A 45 1.75 6.69 1.86
C SER A 45 3.25 6.47 1.74
N ASN A 46 3.75 6.26 0.52
CA ASN A 46 5.14 5.85 0.26
C ASN A 46 6.02 6.92 -0.41
N PHE A 47 5.47 8.02 -0.99
CA PHE A 47 6.25 8.91 -1.89
C PHE A 47 6.11 10.43 -1.65
N SER A 48 5.43 10.88 -0.60
CA SER A 48 5.12 12.31 -0.42
C SER A 48 6.19 13.14 0.33
N ARG A 49 7.07 12.51 1.12
CA ARG A 49 8.16 13.21 1.85
C ARG A 49 9.54 13.16 1.17
N ASP A 50 9.71 12.32 0.15
CA ASP A 50 11.03 12.02 -0.44
C ASP A 50 11.35 12.85 -1.68
N GLN A 51 10.43 13.73 -2.11
CA GLN A 51 10.60 14.54 -3.33
C GLN A 51 11.66 15.63 -3.17
N ASP A 52 11.97 16.05 -1.94
CA ASP A 52 12.92 17.13 -1.64
C ASP A 52 14.24 16.63 -1.06
N LYS A 53 14.45 15.30 -1.01
CA LYS A 53 15.67 14.71 -0.47
C LYS A 53 16.55 14.13 -1.59
N SER A 54 17.86 14.36 -1.50
CA SER A 54 18.89 13.60 -2.21
C SER A 54 19.34 12.44 -1.34
N ILE A 55 19.49 11.26 -1.94
CA ILE A 55 19.94 10.04 -1.25
C ILE A 55 21.37 9.71 -1.66
N TYR A 56 22.22 9.51 -0.66
CA TYR A 56 23.60 9.04 -0.83
C TYR A 56 23.77 7.73 -0.07
N THR A 57 24.51 6.78 -0.62
CA THR A 57 24.87 5.54 0.07
C THR A 57 26.20 5.73 0.75
N LEU A 58 26.22 5.47 2.06
CA LEU A 58 27.40 5.42 2.90
C LEU A 58 27.79 3.96 3.06
N ILE A 59 29.01 3.62 2.65
CA ILE A 59 29.60 2.29 2.83
C ILE A 59 30.95 2.41 3.51
N ASP A 60 31.32 1.41 4.30
CA ASP A 60 32.68 1.28 4.80
C ASP A 60 33.67 0.96 3.65
N SER A 61 34.92 1.37 3.81
CA SER A 61 35.98 1.13 2.82
C SER A 61 36.91 -0.03 3.19
N LEU A 62 36.51 -0.88 4.15
CA LEU A 62 37.29 -2.05 4.60
C LEU A 62 37.02 -3.27 3.72
N TYR A 63 37.37 -3.17 2.44
CA TYR A 63 37.11 -4.25 1.45
C TYR A 63 37.96 -5.51 1.67
N GLN A 64 39.13 -5.39 2.31
CA GLN A 64 40.06 -6.51 2.48
C GLN A 64 39.66 -7.36 3.70
N PRO A 65 39.37 -8.67 3.54
CA PRO A 65 38.89 -9.52 4.63
C PRO A 65 39.82 -9.57 5.84
N GLU A 66 41.14 -9.54 5.62
CA GLU A 66 42.13 -9.55 6.70
C GLU A 66 42.13 -8.24 7.49
N GLU A 67 42.02 -7.10 6.82
CA GLU A 67 41.97 -5.78 7.46
C GLU A 67 40.67 -5.65 8.26
N PHE A 68 39.55 -6.06 7.67
CA PHE A 68 38.26 -6.11 8.34
C PHE A 68 38.29 -7.02 9.58
N SER A 69 38.88 -8.20 9.49
CA SER A 69 39.02 -9.14 10.61
C SER A 69 39.92 -8.57 11.73
N LYS A 70 41.08 -7.99 11.36
CA LYS A 70 41.98 -7.33 12.31
C LYS A 70 41.28 -6.15 13.00
N PHE A 71 40.52 -5.37 12.25
CA PHE A 71 39.80 -4.21 12.77
C PHE A 71 38.72 -4.63 13.77
N ARG A 72 37.89 -5.63 13.45
CA ARG A 72 36.86 -6.17 14.37
C ARG A 72 37.43 -6.89 15.60
N SER A 73 38.69 -7.31 15.54
CA SER A 73 39.37 -7.97 16.66
C SER A 73 39.78 -6.99 17.77
N SER A 74 39.79 -5.68 17.50
CA SER A 74 40.20 -4.63 18.43
C SER A 74 39.00 -3.94 19.09
N GLU A 75 38.95 -3.90 20.42
CA GLU A 75 37.87 -3.24 21.18
C GLU A 75 37.77 -1.75 20.85
N SER A 76 38.92 -1.05 20.80
CA SER A 76 38.96 0.38 20.50
C SER A 76 38.47 0.67 19.08
N SER A 77 38.80 -0.19 18.12
CA SER A 77 38.40 -0.04 16.72
C SER A 77 36.89 -0.27 16.54
N VAL A 78 36.32 -1.27 17.21
CA VAL A 78 34.86 -1.46 17.22
C VAL A 78 34.16 -0.26 17.88
N GLU A 79 34.76 0.30 18.94
CA GLU A 79 34.22 1.48 19.62
C GLU A 79 34.19 2.73 18.72
N THR A 80 35.20 2.95 17.85
CA THR A 80 35.19 4.09 16.91
C THR A 80 34.05 3.99 15.89
N VAL A 81 33.77 2.80 15.35
CA VAL A 81 32.66 2.55 14.41
C VAL A 81 31.31 2.81 15.07
N GLY A 82 31.13 2.33 16.29
CA GLY A 82 29.90 2.59 17.00
C GLY A 82 29.72 4.08 17.32
N LYS A 83 30.77 4.79 17.75
CA LYS A 83 30.71 6.25 17.96
C LYS A 83 30.33 6.97 16.68
N PHE A 84 30.89 6.56 15.54
CA PHE A 84 30.53 7.08 14.22
C PHE A 84 29.04 6.91 13.94
N TYR A 85 28.49 5.70 14.11
CA TYR A 85 27.06 5.43 13.98
C TYR A 85 26.20 6.33 14.89
N SER A 86 26.57 6.48 16.16
CA SER A 86 25.81 7.30 17.12
C SER A 86 25.78 8.77 16.70
N PHE A 87 26.91 9.31 16.22
CA PHE A 87 26.97 10.67 15.70
C PHE A 87 26.20 10.85 14.38
N LEU A 88 26.16 9.85 13.50
CA LEU A 88 25.30 9.87 12.31
C LEU A 88 23.82 9.97 12.70
N ASN A 89 23.38 9.22 13.72
CA ASN A 89 22.02 9.29 14.24
C ASN A 89 21.70 10.62 14.91
N GLN A 90 22.66 11.25 15.58
CA GLN A 90 22.44 12.54 16.25
C GLN A 90 22.50 13.76 15.30
N SER A 91 22.92 13.59 14.05
CA SER A 91 22.97 14.69 13.08
C SER A 91 21.57 15.28 12.80
N ASN A 92 21.47 16.61 12.84
CA ASN A 92 20.27 17.35 12.42
C ASN A 92 20.38 17.86 10.97
N LYS A 93 21.50 17.62 10.29
CA LYS A 93 21.73 18.08 8.91
C LYS A 93 21.22 17.10 7.86
N PHE A 94 21.05 15.84 8.24
CA PHE A 94 20.55 14.77 7.39
C PHE A 94 19.90 13.67 8.23
N ASN A 95 19.12 12.82 7.55
CA ASN A 95 18.62 11.58 8.13
C ASN A 95 19.51 10.43 7.70
N PHE A 96 20.20 9.80 8.64
CA PHE A 96 20.90 8.55 8.41
C PHE A 96 19.89 7.40 8.49
N LEU A 97 19.75 6.65 7.41
CA LEU A 97 18.81 5.56 7.22
C LEU A 97 19.61 4.25 7.20
N SER A 98 19.75 3.66 8.38
CA SER A 98 20.40 2.36 8.53
C SER A 98 19.35 1.27 8.32
N VAL A 99 19.55 0.42 7.32
CA VAL A 99 18.67 -0.71 6.98
C VAL A 99 19.55 -1.87 6.56
N PHE A 100 19.27 -3.07 7.08
CA PHE A 100 19.96 -4.30 6.70
C PHE A 100 19.01 -5.50 6.73
N ASP A 101 19.16 -6.46 5.82
CA ASP A 101 18.27 -7.62 5.66
C ASP A 101 18.91 -8.92 6.17
N GLN A 102 19.46 -8.92 7.39
CA GLN A 102 20.05 -10.15 7.92
C GLN A 102 18.95 -11.13 8.36
N PRO A 103 18.90 -12.38 7.89
CA PRO A 103 17.97 -13.38 8.41
C PRO A 103 18.26 -13.76 9.88
N LEU A 104 17.20 -14.14 10.60
CA LEU A 104 17.25 -14.62 11.99
C LEU A 104 17.07 -16.13 12.05
N TYR A 105 17.90 -16.81 12.82
CA TYR A 105 17.68 -18.22 13.13
C TYR A 105 16.72 -18.35 14.31
N VAL A 106 15.45 -18.64 14.03
CA VAL A 106 14.39 -18.76 15.04
C VAL A 106 14.22 -20.21 15.44
N SER A 107 14.27 -20.46 16.75
CA SER A 107 14.02 -21.78 17.29
C SER A 107 12.52 -22.05 17.43
N ASN A 108 12.08 -23.28 17.13
CA ASN A 108 10.68 -23.70 17.22
C ASN A 108 9.70 -22.75 16.49
N PHE A 109 10.08 -22.31 15.29
CA PHE A 109 9.28 -21.38 14.49
C PHE A 109 7.87 -21.94 14.19
N LYS A 110 6.84 -21.11 14.36
CA LYS A 110 5.42 -21.51 14.22
C LYS A 110 4.79 -21.11 12.88
N GLY A 111 5.49 -20.32 12.07
CA GLY A 111 4.96 -19.78 10.82
C GLY A 111 5.11 -20.70 9.61
N ALA A 112 4.53 -20.28 8.49
CA ALA A 112 4.64 -20.96 7.21
C ALA A 112 5.99 -20.72 6.50
N GLU A 113 6.30 -21.56 5.52
CA GLU A 113 7.54 -21.52 4.73
C GLU A 113 7.79 -20.16 4.05
N LYS A 114 6.74 -19.41 3.72
CA LYS A 114 6.88 -18.07 3.10
C LYS A 114 7.73 -17.09 3.91
N PHE A 115 7.82 -17.28 5.23
CA PHE A 115 8.62 -16.46 6.14
C PHE A 115 10.10 -16.86 6.16
N SER A 116 10.45 -17.99 5.56
CA SER A 116 11.81 -18.53 5.60
C SER A 116 12.68 -17.94 4.50
N GLU A 117 13.98 -17.84 4.75
CA GLU A 117 15.00 -17.38 3.82
C GLU A 117 16.26 -18.24 3.98
N GLY A 118 16.65 -18.97 2.96
CA GLY A 118 17.82 -19.87 3.04
C GLY A 118 17.51 -21.20 3.72
N GLN A 119 18.54 -21.80 4.34
CA GLN A 119 18.47 -23.15 4.90
C GLN A 119 18.31 -23.15 6.41
N ASP A 120 17.41 -23.99 6.91
CA ASP A 120 17.29 -24.34 8.32
C ASP A 120 18.51 -25.14 8.78
N TYR A 121 18.83 -25.07 10.08
CA TYR A 121 19.84 -25.92 10.68
C TYR A 121 19.34 -26.58 11.97
N ILE A 122 20.01 -27.65 12.37
CA ILE A 122 19.77 -28.36 13.64
C ILE A 122 21.05 -28.25 14.46
N ASP A 123 20.93 -27.77 15.70
CA ASP A 123 22.06 -27.66 16.60
C ASP A 123 22.51 -29.04 17.14
N PRO A 124 23.67 -29.15 17.80
CA PRO A 124 24.11 -30.40 18.43
C PRO A 124 23.16 -30.94 19.51
N GLN A 125 22.24 -30.12 20.03
CA GLN A 125 21.22 -30.45 21.02
C GLN A 125 19.88 -30.88 20.38
N ASN A 126 19.84 -31.10 19.06
CA ASN A 126 18.63 -31.45 18.29
C ASN A 126 17.53 -30.36 18.29
N LYS A 127 17.86 -29.11 18.64
CA LYS A 127 16.97 -27.96 18.47
C LYS A 127 16.98 -27.54 17.00
N LYS A 128 15.80 -27.48 16.39
CA LYS A 128 15.64 -26.98 15.02
C LYS A 128 15.59 -25.45 15.03
N PHE A 129 16.43 -24.85 14.20
CA PHE A 129 16.44 -23.42 13.90
C PHE A 129 16.01 -23.20 12.47
N SER A 130 14.94 -22.43 12.30
CA SER A 130 14.47 -22.00 10.98
C SER A 130 15.04 -20.64 10.65
N ASN A 131 15.51 -20.47 9.41
CA ASN A 131 16.10 -19.19 9.00
C ASN A 131 14.99 -18.27 8.48
N ILE A 132 14.70 -17.20 9.20
CA ILE A 132 13.52 -16.35 9.02
C ILE A 132 13.91 -14.97 8.52
N LYS A 133 13.15 -14.50 7.53
CA LYS A 133 13.26 -13.16 6.95
C LYS A 133 13.18 -12.08 8.04
N SER A 134 14.19 -11.23 8.10
CA SER A 134 14.16 -10.09 9.01
C SER A 134 14.88 -8.88 8.44
N VAL A 135 14.41 -7.70 8.84
CA VAL A 135 15.03 -6.42 8.50
C VAL A 135 15.37 -5.71 9.80
N GLN A 136 16.60 -5.22 9.88
CA GLN A 136 17.04 -4.37 10.98
C GLN A 136 17.15 -2.94 10.50
N LEU A 137 16.63 -2.01 11.29
CA LEU A 137 16.62 -0.60 10.90
C LEU A 137 16.62 0.35 12.10
N ASN A 138 17.12 1.57 11.91
CA ASN A 138 17.11 2.60 12.95
C ASN A 138 15.82 3.44 12.95
N GLU A 139 15.59 4.20 14.02
CA GLU A 139 14.38 5.02 14.19
C GLU A 139 14.19 6.00 13.03
N LYS A 140 15.28 6.61 12.56
CA LYS A 140 15.26 7.54 11.43
C LYS A 140 14.77 6.86 10.15
N ALA A 141 15.21 5.64 9.84
CA ALA A 141 14.67 4.86 8.72
C ALA A 141 13.18 4.53 8.92
N TYR A 142 12.79 4.06 10.10
CA TYR A 142 11.40 3.75 10.43
C TYR A 142 10.47 4.94 10.15
N LYS A 143 10.87 6.13 10.62
CA LYS A 143 10.12 7.38 10.44
C LYS A 143 10.18 7.89 9.00
N PHE A 144 11.33 7.78 8.35
CA PHE A 144 11.53 8.22 6.97
C PHE A 144 10.60 7.47 6.00
N TYR A 145 10.58 6.15 6.09
CA TYR A 145 9.69 5.30 5.29
C TYR A 145 8.23 5.29 5.78
N ASN A 146 7.91 6.08 6.81
CA ASN A 146 6.55 6.23 7.33
C ASN A 146 5.89 4.88 7.67
N LEU A 147 6.66 3.97 8.25
CA LEU A 147 6.16 2.66 8.65
C LEU A 147 5.12 2.82 9.77
N LYS A 148 3.94 2.24 9.57
CA LYS A 148 2.79 2.36 10.46
C LYS A 148 2.38 1.00 10.97
N LEU A 149 1.88 0.99 12.19
CA LEU A 149 1.29 -0.19 12.80
C LEU A 149 -0.19 -0.27 12.45
N ASP A 150 -0.66 -1.50 12.26
CA ASP A 150 -2.08 -1.84 12.28
C ASP A 150 -2.54 -2.08 13.72
N ASP A 151 -1.70 -2.75 14.52
CA ASP A 151 -1.96 -3.07 15.93
C ASP A 151 -0.66 -3.05 16.75
N GLY A 152 -0.75 -2.71 18.04
CA GLY A 152 0.38 -2.68 18.99
C GLY A 152 0.84 -1.30 19.46
N VAL A 153 1.87 -1.30 20.32
CA VAL A 153 2.34 -0.11 21.07
C VAL A 153 3.58 0.54 20.43
N GLY A 154 4.21 -0.16 19.48
CA GLY A 154 5.42 0.30 18.79
C GLY A 154 6.70 0.06 19.57
N ILE A 155 7.75 0.81 19.24
CA ILE A 155 9.10 0.60 19.76
C ILE A 155 9.53 1.83 20.54
N ASP A 156 10.00 1.62 21.78
CA ASP A 156 10.73 2.63 22.54
C ASP A 156 12.22 2.59 22.19
N TRP A 157 12.59 3.35 21.16
CA TRP A 157 13.92 3.35 20.56
C TRP A 157 15.05 3.70 21.52
N LYS A 158 14.77 4.47 22.57
CA LYS A 158 15.76 4.91 23.57
C LYS A 158 16.22 3.78 24.49
N ASN A 159 15.38 2.75 24.65
CA ASN A 159 15.62 1.65 25.58
C ASN A 159 16.12 0.37 24.89
N ILE A 160 16.41 0.42 23.58
CA ILE A 160 16.94 -0.72 22.84
C ILE A 160 18.39 -1.01 23.26
N ASN A 161 18.64 -2.24 23.70
CA ASN A 161 19.97 -2.69 24.11
C ASN A 161 20.30 -4.09 23.58
N LEU A 162 20.96 -4.15 22.42
CA LEU A 162 21.40 -5.41 21.82
C LEU A 162 22.68 -5.97 22.46
N ALA A 163 23.39 -5.19 23.28
CA ALA A 163 24.65 -5.64 23.88
C ALA A 163 24.45 -6.74 24.95
N GLN A 164 23.27 -6.82 25.56
CA GLN A 164 22.97 -7.75 26.66
C GLN A 164 22.47 -9.13 26.20
N GLY A 165 22.10 -9.32 24.93
CA GLY A 165 21.71 -10.66 24.45
C GLY A 165 20.40 -11.16 25.07
N ILE A 166 20.40 -12.43 25.45
CA ILE A 166 19.26 -13.15 26.03
C ILE A 166 18.74 -12.55 27.34
N ASP A 167 19.56 -11.77 28.05
CA ASP A 167 19.22 -11.15 29.33
C ASP A 167 18.17 -10.02 29.19
N VAL A 168 17.89 -9.57 27.97
CA VAL A 168 16.91 -8.51 27.67
C VAL A 168 15.98 -8.93 26.55
N GLU A 169 14.68 -8.69 26.75
CA GLU A 169 13.68 -8.82 25.70
C GLU A 169 13.79 -7.65 24.71
N ILE A 170 14.04 -7.95 23.44
CA ILE A 170 14.12 -6.95 22.37
C ILE A 170 12.73 -6.80 21.74
N PRO A 171 12.09 -5.62 21.79
CA PRO A 171 10.81 -5.42 21.13
C PRO A 171 10.99 -5.49 19.61
N VAL A 172 10.17 -6.28 18.94
CA VAL A 172 10.14 -6.42 17.48
C VAL A 172 8.75 -6.10 16.95
N ILE A 173 8.69 -5.61 15.71
CA ILE A 173 7.43 -5.47 14.98
C ILE A 173 7.39 -6.59 13.95
N LEU A 174 6.27 -7.25 13.80
CA LEU A 174 6.10 -8.27 12.77
C LEU A 174 5.36 -7.70 11.55
N GLY A 175 5.69 -8.21 10.36
CA GLY A 175 4.91 -7.93 9.17
C GLY A 175 3.45 -8.39 9.29
N SER A 176 2.57 -7.82 8.47
CA SER A 176 1.12 -8.04 8.53
C SER A 176 0.73 -9.52 8.40
N ASP A 177 1.52 -10.33 7.69
CA ASP A 177 1.23 -11.76 7.49
C ASP A 177 1.45 -12.61 8.73
N TYR A 178 2.20 -12.13 9.72
CA TYR A 178 2.42 -12.83 11.00
C TYR A 178 1.22 -12.74 11.95
N ALA A 179 0.27 -11.82 11.72
CA ALA A 179 -0.86 -11.56 12.62
C ALA A 179 -1.77 -12.79 12.83
N LYS A 180 -1.72 -13.78 11.93
CA LYS A 180 -2.45 -15.06 12.07
C LYS A 180 -1.71 -16.09 12.94
N THR A 181 -0.42 -15.90 13.15
CA THR A 181 0.48 -16.89 13.77
C THR A 181 0.92 -16.47 15.18
N TYR A 182 1.17 -15.18 15.38
CA TYR A 182 1.66 -14.62 16.63
C TYR A 182 0.68 -13.58 17.18
N LYS A 183 0.81 -13.27 18.47
CA LYS A 183 0.08 -12.21 19.17
C LYS A 183 1.05 -11.23 19.81
N ILE A 184 0.58 -10.02 20.06
CA ILE A 184 1.34 -9.03 20.84
C ILE A 184 1.65 -9.61 22.22
N GLY A 185 2.91 -9.49 22.63
CA GLY A 185 3.44 -10.04 23.87
C GLY A 185 4.05 -11.44 23.73
N ASP A 186 3.88 -12.13 22.59
CA ASP A 186 4.57 -13.40 22.34
C ASP A 186 6.10 -13.19 22.29
N THR A 187 6.84 -14.20 22.76
CA THR A 187 8.30 -14.23 22.70
C THR A 187 8.78 -15.20 21.63
N ILE A 188 9.71 -14.74 20.80
CA ILE A 188 10.38 -15.50 19.76
C ILE A 188 11.85 -15.65 20.18
N GLU A 189 12.26 -16.88 20.46
CA GLU A 189 13.67 -17.20 20.73
C GLU A 189 14.42 -17.37 19.42
N GLY A 190 15.47 -16.58 19.22
CA GLY A 190 16.29 -16.70 18.02
C GLY A 190 17.73 -16.27 18.21
N GLU A 191 18.55 -16.58 17.21
CA GLU A 191 19.93 -16.15 17.14
C GLU A 191 20.10 -15.04 16.12
N TYR A 192 20.81 -14.00 16.55
CA TYR A 192 21.16 -12.85 15.74
C TYR A 192 22.67 -12.66 15.80
N TYR A 193 23.35 -12.79 14.65
CA TYR A 193 24.81 -12.83 14.54
C TYR A 193 25.47 -13.78 15.58
N PHE A 194 24.98 -15.02 15.64
CA PHE A 194 25.49 -16.09 16.53
C PHE A 194 25.30 -15.84 18.03
N LYS A 195 24.48 -14.86 18.41
CA LYS A 195 24.12 -14.57 19.79
C LYS A 195 22.63 -14.77 20.00
N SER A 196 22.24 -15.44 21.08
CA SER A 196 20.84 -15.71 21.38
C SER A 196 20.13 -14.48 21.97
N PHE A 197 18.87 -14.30 21.58
CA PHE A 197 17.99 -13.21 22.01
C PHE A 197 16.56 -13.71 22.23
N ASN A 198 15.84 -12.99 23.09
CA ASN A 198 14.40 -13.09 23.24
C ASN A 198 13.76 -11.89 22.55
N PHE A 199 13.03 -12.13 21.45
CA PHE A 199 12.33 -11.08 20.72
C PHE A 199 10.87 -11.04 21.12
N LYS A 200 10.41 -9.91 21.65
CA LYS A 200 9.03 -9.73 22.10
C LYS A 200 8.21 -9.01 21.06
N VAL A 201 7.11 -9.60 20.64
CA VAL A 201 6.19 -9.01 19.65
C VAL A 201 5.52 -7.77 20.24
N SER A 202 5.86 -6.59 19.71
CA SER A 202 5.33 -5.30 20.18
C SER A 202 4.20 -4.74 19.30
N GLY A 203 4.05 -5.27 18.09
CA GLY A 203 3.00 -4.87 17.16
C GLY A 203 3.13 -5.50 15.77
N PHE A 204 2.18 -5.18 14.91
CA PHE A 204 2.11 -5.62 13.52
C PHE A 204 2.09 -4.42 12.56
N LEU A 205 2.88 -4.48 11.49
CA LEU A 205 2.85 -3.47 10.43
C LEU A 205 1.53 -3.49 9.66
N GLN A 206 1.14 -2.33 9.12
CA GLN A 206 0.09 -2.24 8.13
C GLN A 206 0.45 -3.06 6.88
N LYS A 207 -0.57 -3.66 6.27
CA LYS A 207 -0.42 -4.43 5.04
C LYS A 207 0.21 -3.59 3.92
N ASN A 208 1.08 -4.20 3.12
CA ASN A 208 1.82 -3.57 2.02
C ASN A 208 2.78 -2.46 2.49
N SER A 209 3.24 -2.51 3.75
CA SER A 209 4.34 -1.65 4.21
C SER A 209 5.62 -2.00 3.45
N SER A 210 6.30 -1.00 2.89
CA SER A 210 7.48 -1.22 2.05
C SER A 210 8.56 -0.17 2.29
N ILE A 211 9.81 -0.55 2.01
CA ILE A 211 10.97 0.34 2.06
C ILE A 211 11.77 0.27 0.75
N PHE A 212 12.66 1.25 0.56
CA PHE A 212 13.69 1.17 -0.47
C PHE A 212 14.92 0.46 0.07
N TYR A 213 15.32 -0.63 -0.56
CA TYR A 213 16.46 -1.43 -0.11
C TYR A 213 17.14 -2.17 -1.27
N LYS A 214 18.49 -2.12 -1.35
CA LYS A 214 19.32 -2.76 -2.41
C LYS A 214 18.73 -2.63 -3.83
N GLU A 215 18.40 -1.40 -4.24
CA GLU A 215 17.82 -1.08 -5.56
C GLU A 215 16.39 -1.63 -5.81
N SER A 216 15.80 -2.31 -4.83
CA SER A 216 14.38 -2.67 -4.85
C SER A 216 13.53 -1.52 -4.34
N ASN A 217 12.60 -1.07 -5.19
CA ASN A 217 11.72 0.06 -4.92
C ASN A 217 10.58 -0.27 -3.95
N ASN A 218 10.15 -1.54 -3.95
CA ASN A 218 9.04 -2.03 -3.13
C ASN A 218 9.52 -3.28 -2.38
N PHE A 219 10.49 -3.10 -1.48
CA PHE A 219 10.84 -4.16 -0.56
C PHE A 219 9.74 -4.27 0.50
N PHE A 220 8.76 -5.14 0.26
CA PHE A 220 7.61 -5.35 1.14
C PHE A 220 8.03 -6.05 2.42
N LEU A 221 7.47 -5.60 3.54
CA LEU A 221 7.81 -6.07 4.89
C LEU A 221 6.73 -6.97 5.49
N ASP A 222 5.73 -7.39 4.70
CA ASP A 222 4.58 -8.15 5.18
C ASP A 222 4.97 -9.50 5.82
N ASP A 223 6.04 -10.13 5.34
CA ASP A 223 6.58 -11.41 5.79
C ASP A 223 7.93 -11.28 6.52
N TYR A 224 8.32 -10.08 6.94
CA TYR A 224 9.57 -9.81 7.66
C TYR A 224 9.36 -9.53 9.16
N ILE A 225 10.35 -9.91 9.97
CA ILE A 225 10.50 -9.44 11.35
C ILE A 225 11.31 -8.13 11.33
N LEU A 226 10.79 -7.07 11.92
CA LEU A 226 11.47 -5.79 12.09
C LEU A 226 12.19 -5.73 13.44
N ILE A 227 13.52 -5.65 13.39
CA ILE A 227 14.36 -5.51 14.59
C ILE A 227 14.87 -4.07 14.69
N PRO A 228 14.64 -3.37 15.81
CA PRO A 228 15.14 -2.02 15.96
C PRO A 228 16.64 -2.02 16.23
N TYR A 229 17.35 -1.16 15.51
CA TYR A 229 18.68 -0.73 15.91
C TYR A 229 18.63 0.31 17.04
N PRO A 230 19.55 0.25 18.00
CA PRO A 230 19.64 1.27 19.05
C PRO A 230 20.05 2.63 18.45
N GLU A 231 19.61 3.72 19.06
CA GLU A 231 20.05 5.08 18.67
C GLU A 231 21.52 5.31 19.01
N GLU A 232 21.91 4.90 20.21
CA GLU A 232 23.26 5.03 20.75
C GLU A 232 23.82 3.66 21.09
N ILE A 233 25.09 3.48 20.77
CA ILE A 233 25.82 2.26 21.08
C ILE A 233 26.38 2.29 22.51
N LYS A 234 26.48 1.11 23.13
CA LYS A 234 27.08 0.92 24.46
C LYS A 234 28.57 0.58 24.35
N SER A 235 29.27 0.65 25.50
CA SER A 235 30.69 0.35 25.59
C SER A 235 30.99 -1.09 25.13
N VAL A 236 32.05 -1.19 24.33
CA VAL A 236 32.58 -2.46 23.85
C VAL A 236 33.43 -3.06 24.97
N ASN A 237 33.26 -4.36 25.20
CA ASN A 237 34.06 -5.14 26.12
C ASN A 237 34.34 -6.53 25.52
N LYS A 238 35.22 -7.29 26.17
CA LYS A 238 35.63 -8.61 25.69
C LYS A 238 34.48 -9.59 25.44
N ASN A 239 33.37 -9.49 26.19
CA ASN A 239 32.25 -10.44 26.10
C ASN A 239 31.27 -10.11 24.97
N ASN A 240 31.21 -8.86 24.51
CA ASN A 240 30.26 -8.43 23.47
C ASN A 240 30.95 -7.99 22.17
N LYS A 241 32.28 -7.87 22.16
CA LYS A 241 33.06 -7.37 21.01
C LYS A 241 32.77 -8.09 19.69
N GLU A 242 32.67 -9.41 19.69
CA GLU A 242 32.46 -10.18 18.46
C GLU A 242 31.11 -9.84 17.82
N PHE A 243 30.04 -9.91 18.62
CA PHE A 243 28.69 -9.52 18.20
C PHE A 243 28.62 -8.05 17.78
N LEU A 244 29.14 -7.13 18.61
CA LEU A 244 29.11 -5.70 18.31
C LEU A 244 29.97 -5.34 17.10
N GLY A 245 31.06 -6.06 16.86
CA GLY A 245 31.90 -5.90 15.70
C GLY A 245 31.20 -6.31 14.40
N ILE A 246 30.27 -7.27 14.42
CA ILE A 246 29.43 -7.55 13.24
C ILE A 246 28.33 -6.48 13.14
N LEU A 247 27.64 -6.24 14.24
CA LEU A 247 26.48 -5.36 14.31
C LEU A 247 26.80 -3.92 13.89
N TYR A 248 27.88 -3.32 14.40
CA TYR A 248 28.19 -1.92 14.12
C TYR A 248 28.55 -1.68 12.66
N PHE A 249 29.20 -2.64 12.00
CA PHE A 249 29.46 -2.55 10.56
C PHE A 249 28.18 -2.69 9.73
N ALA A 250 27.27 -3.59 10.11
CA ALA A 250 25.94 -3.65 9.50
C ALA A 250 25.15 -2.34 9.69
N MET A 251 25.35 -1.66 10.82
CA MET A 251 24.63 -0.42 11.15
C MET A 251 25.16 0.83 10.42
N ILE A 252 26.46 0.94 10.15
CA ILE A 252 27.04 2.12 9.46
C ILE A 252 26.84 2.09 7.93
N ASN A 253 26.62 0.90 7.37
CA ASN A 253 26.34 0.71 5.96
C ASN A 253 24.87 1.03 5.70
N GLY A 254 24.60 2.21 5.15
CA GLY A 254 23.24 2.73 5.03
C GLY A 254 23.13 3.91 4.09
N ASN A 255 21.95 4.52 4.06
CA ASN A 255 21.69 5.66 3.20
C ASN A 255 21.64 6.97 4.02
N ILE A 256 21.97 8.09 3.38
CA ILE A 256 21.86 9.42 3.93
C ILE A 256 20.84 10.17 3.08
N ALA A 257 19.74 10.58 3.71
CA ALA A 257 18.75 11.46 3.11
C ALA A 257 18.98 12.91 3.55
N VAL A 258 19.30 13.77 2.59
CA VAL A 258 19.62 15.18 2.82
C VAL A 258 18.72 16.08 1.97
N ASP A 259 18.35 17.26 2.45
CA ASP A 259 17.57 18.20 1.63
C ASP A 259 18.34 18.61 0.36
N LYS A 260 17.63 18.71 -0.77
CA LYS A 260 18.21 19.07 -2.07
C LYS A 260 18.90 20.44 -2.11
N ASN A 261 18.56 21.32 -1.17
CA ASN A 261 19.20 22.63 -1.04
C ASN A 261 20.58 22.57 -0.37
N ILE A 262 20.94 21.44 0.24
CA ILE A 262 22.26 21.23 0.83
C ILE A 262 23.17 20.67 -0.28
N SER A 263 24.28 21.35 -0.51
CA SER A 263 25.31 20.87 -1.44
C SER A 263 26.02 19.61 -0.94
N THR A 264 26.51 18.79 -1.86
CA THR A 264 27.33 17.62 -1.53
C THR A 264 28.55 17.99 -0.67
N ASP A 265 29.18 19.14 -0.91
CA ASP A 265 30.35 19.60 -0.13
C ASP A 265 30.01 19.85 1.35
N ASN A 266 28.82 20.40 1.62
CA ASN A 266 28.34 20.61 2.99
C ASN A 266 28.08 19.27 3.70
N LEU A 267 27.58 18.28 2.96
CA LEU A 267 27.41 16.92 3.48
C LEU A 267 28.75 16.26 3.81
N ILE A 268 29.72 16.33 2.89
CA ILE A 268 31.09 15.81 3.12
C ILE A 268 31.72 16.48 4.34
N THR A 269 31.63 17.81 4.44
CA THR A 269 32.16 18.57 5.58
C THR A 269 31.54 18.11 6.91
N GLU A 270 30.25 17.79 6.92
CA GLU A 270 29.58 17.29 8.12
C GLU A 270 30.01 15.86 8.47
N LEU A 271 30.16 14.99 7.46
CA LEU A 271 30.69 13.64 7.65
C LEU A 271 32.13 13.67 8.16
N ASP A 272 32.99 14.56 7.66
CA ASP A 272 34.37 14.70 8.15
C ASP A 272 34.42 15.14 9.61
N LYS A 273 33.51 16.02 10.04
CA LYS A 273 33.39 16.38 11.47
C LYS A 273 32.98 15.17 12.31
N ILE A 274 32.06 14.35 11.81
CA ILE A 274 31.62 13.12 12.50
C ILE A 274 32.77 12.11 12.55
N GLY A 275 33.50 11.91 11.46
CA GLY A 275 34.69 11.06 11.38
C GLY A 275 35.77 11.50 12.37
N ASN A 276 36.04 12.81 12.44
CA ASN A 276 36.99 13.38 13.42
C ASN A 276 36.57 13.16 14.87
N LYS A 277 35.28 13.32 15.20
CA LYS A 277 34.78 13.09 16.57
C LYS A 277 34.81 11.62 16.98
N SER A 278 34.58 10.71 16.03
CA SER A 278 34.55 9.27 16.26
C SER A 278 35.91 8.59 16.11
N ASN A 279 36.88 9.26 15.47
CA ASN A 279 38.14 8.68 15.02
C ASN A 279 37.92 7.52 14.02
N PHE A 280 36.90 7.64 13.15
CA PHE A 280 36.59 6.69 12.09
C PHE A 280 36.60 7.39 10.73
N TYR A 281 37.45 6.91 9.82
CA TYR A 281 37.70 7.54 8.51
C TYR A 281 37.53 6.58 7.33
N GLN A 282 37.21 5.30 7.60
CA GLN A 282 37.14 4.25 6.60
C GLN A 282 35.72 4.14 6.03
N TYR A 283 35.27 5.22 5.38
CA TYR A 283 33.98 5.25 4.70
C TYR A 283 34.09 5.86 3.30
N SER A 284 33.10 5.60 2.47
CA SER A 284 32.94 6.17 1.15
C SER A 284 31.49 6.56 0.92
N LEU A 285 31.30 7.69 0.25
CA LEU A 285 29.99 8.20 -0.11
C LEU A 285 29.78 8.00 -1.60
N ILE A 286 28.80 7.16 -1.94
CA ILE A 286 28.39 6.91 -3.32
C ILE A 286 27.06 7.60 -3.52
N GLN A 287 26.99 8.59 -4.42
CA GLN A 287 25.70 9.11 -4.83
C GLN A 287 24.96 8.00 -5.58
N VAL A 288 23.75 7.65 -5.13
CA VAL A 288 22.95 6.63 -5.81
C VAL A 288 22.54 7.17 -7.18
N PRO A 289 23.15 6.70 -8.29
CA PRO A 289 22.80 7.17 -9.62
C PRO A 289 21.56 6.38 -10.08
N GLY A 290 20.36 6.87 -9.79
CA GLY A 290 19.15 6.21 -10.34
C GLY A 290 17.80 6.53 -9.70
N TYR A 291 17.79 6.95 -8.43
CA TYR A 291 16.54 7.14 -7.68
C TYR A 291 15.60 8.20 -8.27
N LEU A 292 16.10 9.29 -8.87
CA LEU A 292 15.22 10.34 -9.38
C LEU A 292 14.70 10.11 -10.80
N ILE A 293 15.35 9.26 -11.61
CA ILE A 293 15.01 9.13 -13.05
C ILE A 293 13.98 8.03 -13.27
N GLN A 294 14.21 6.82 -12.75
CA GLN A 294 13.28 5.71 -12.96
C GLN A 294 11.97 5.89 -12.18
N PHE A 295 12.01 6.48 -10.99
CA PHE A 295 10.80 6.81 -10.21
C PHE A 295 10.05 8.00 -10.78
N LYS A 296 10.73 9.01 -11.34
CA LYS A 296 10.07 10.08 -12.13
C LYS A 296 9.37 9.47 -13.34
N LEU A 297 10.01 8.55 -14.05
CA LEU A 297 9.41 7.86 -15.19
C LEU A 297 8.21 6.99 -14.76
N MET A 298 8.31 6.24 -13.66
CA MET A 298 7.20 5.43 -13.16
C MET A 298 6.03 6.29 -12.65
N ARG A 299 6.31 7.39 -11.95
CA ARG A 299 5.30 8.36 -11.51
C ARG A 299 4.71 9.16 -12.66
N GLU A 300 5.51 9.60 -13.63
CA GLU A 300 5.02 10.25 -14.85
C GLU A 300 4.15 9.27 -15.63
N LEU A 301 4.57 8.01 -15.79
CA LEU A 301 3.72 6.97 -16.39
C LEU A 301 2.44 6.77 -15.57
N LEU A 302 2.51 6.65 -14.24
CA LEU A 302 1.31 6.42 -13.43
C LEU A 302 0.37 7.63 -13.40
N ILE A 303 0.86 8.87 -13.22
CA ILE A 303 0.04 10.08 -13.16
C ILE A 303 -0.44 10.50 -14.56
N SER A 304 0.41 10.43 -15.58
CA SER A 304 -0.01 10.72 -16.96
C SER A 304 -0.99 9.67 -17.46
N ASN A 305 -0.75 8.37 -17.21
CA ASN A 305 -1.70 7.34 -17.61
C ASN A 305 -2.97 7.34 -16.75
N LEU A 306 -2.92 7.71 -15.47
CA LEU A 306 -4.13 7.78 -14.63
C LEU A 306 -5.03 8.94 -15.06
N SER A 307 -4.46 10.10 -15.42
CA SER A 307 -5.27 11.18 -16.00
C SER A 307 -5.86 10.79 -17.36
N ILE A 308 -5.11 10.05 -18.20
CA ILE A 308 -5.61 9.49 -19.46
C ILE A 308 -6.72 8.45 -19.19
N ILE A 309 -6.55 7.53 -18.24
CA ILE A 309 -7.53 6.51 -17.87
C ILE A 309 -8.81 7.19 -17.38
N ILE A 310 -8.72 8.16 -16.46
CA ILE A 310 -9.89 8.92 -16.00
C ILE A 310 -10.57 9.64 -17.17
N SER A 311 -9.80 10.24 -18.07
CA SER A 311 -10.34 10.95 -19.23
C SER A 311 -11.05 10.01 -20.22
N ILE A 312 -10.47 8.84 -20.51
CA ILE A 312 -11.09 7.79 -21.33
C ILE A 312 -12.35 7.27 -20.65
N THR A 313 -12.33 7.02 -19.34
CA THR A 313 -13.50 6.57 -18.59
C THR A 313 -14.61 7.61 -18.59
N LEU A 314 -14.29 8.90 -18.46
CA LEU A 314 -15.25 9.99 -18.59
C LEU A 314 -15.86 10.07 -20.00
N LEU A 315 -15.04 9.95 -21.05
CA LEU A 315 -15.52 9.91 -22.43
C LEU A 315 -16.42 8.70 -22.68
N MET A 316 -16.03 7.52 -22.20
CA MET A 316 -16.87 6.32 -22.25
C MET A 316 -18.16 6.49 -21.46
N ALA A 317 -18.12 7.14 -20.30
CA ALA A 317 -19.29 7.44 -19.48
C ALA A 317 -20.30 8.31 -20.23
N ILE A 318 -19.83 9.40 -20.85
CA ILE A 318 -20.67 10.30 -21.65
C ILE A 318 -21.28 9.54 -22.84
N GLY A 319 -20.48 8.74 -23.54
CA GLY A 319 -20.96 7.92 -24.66
C GLY A 319 -22.02 6.90 -24.24
N LEU A 320 -21.82 6.24 -23.10
CA LEU A 320 -22.78 5.28 -22.56
C LEU A 320 -24.07 5.95 -22.09
N LEU A 321 -23.99 7.11 -21.42
CA LEU A 321 -25.17 7.89 -21.03
C LEU A 321 -25.99 8.33 -22.25
N PHE A 322 -25.31 8.72 -23.34
CA PHE A 322 -25.96 9.05 -24.60
C PHE A 322 -26.66 7.84 -25.24
N LEU A 323 -26.00 6.68 -25.27
CA LEU A 323 -26.61 5.43 -25.76
C LEU A 323 -27.81 5.01 -24.91
N LEU A 324 -27.71 5.12 -23.58
CA LEU A 324 -28.81 4.84 -22.66
C LEU A 324 -29.99 5.79 -22.90
N PHE A 325 -29.73 7.07 -23.15
CA PHE A 325 -30.76 8.04 -23.52
C PHE A 325 -31.47 7.65 -24.83
N ILE A 326 -30.73 7.22 -25.85
CA ILE A 326 -31.33 6.74 -27.12
C ILE A 326 -32.18 5.50 -26.90
N ILE A 327 -31.69 4.53 -26.12
CA ILE A 327 -32.43 3.30 -25.79
C ILE A 327 -33.70 3.67 -25.01
N ASN A 328 -33.61 4.57 -24.04
CA ASN A 328 -34.76 5.05 -23.26
C ASN A 328 -35.79 5.79 -24.13
N LYS A 329 -35.36 6.70 -25.02
CA LYS A 329 -36.27 7.38 -25.98
C LYS A 329 -36.96 6.37 -26.88
N ARG A 330 -36.24 5.36 -27.38
CA ARG A 330 -36.81 4.32 -28.25
C ARG A 330 -37.77 3.39 -27.51
N ASN A 331 -37.42 2.97 -26.29
CA ASN A 331 -38.31 2.20 -25.42
C ASN A 331 -39.58 2.99 -25.11
N PHE A 332 -39.45 4.28 -24.81
CA PHE A 332 -40.59 5.17 -24.59
C PHE A 332 -41.47 5.26 -25.82
N LYS A 333 -40.92 5.49 -27.03
CA LYS A 333 -41.71 5.55 -28.28
C LYS A 333 -42.47 4.24 -28.54
N ASN A 334 -41.84 3.09 -28.29
CA ASN A 334 -42.50 1.79 -28.41
C ASN A 334 -43.65 1.61 -27.39
N ARG A 335 -43.46 2.11 -26.17
CA ARG A 335 -44.49 2.10 -25.11
C ARG A 335 -45.60 3.11 -25.39
N ALA A 336 -45.26 4.28 -25.94
CA ALA A 336 -46.15 5.42 -26.16
C ALA A 336 -47.35 5.09 -27.06
N ILE A 337 -47.16 4.24 -28.08
CA ILE A 337 -48.26 3.77 -28.95
C ILE A 337 -49.35 3.10 -28.09
N ARG A 338 -48.95 2.26 -27.13
CA ARG A 338 -49.89 1.57 -26.24
C ARG A 338 -50.51 2.54 -25.22
N LEU A 339 -49.71 3.46 -24.69
CA LEU A 339 -50.19 4.46 -23.73
C LEU A 339 -51.24 5.39 -24.36
N LYS A 340 -51.04 5.77 -25.61
CA LYS A 340 -52.01 6.57 -26.38
C LYS A 340 -53.34 5.84 -26.56
N ILE A 341 -53.31 4.54 -26.88
CA ILE A 341 -54.53 3.71 -26.97
C ILE A 341 -55.26 3.64 -25.61
N LEU A 342 -54.53 3.54 -24.49
CA LEU A 342 -55.14 3.52 -23.15
C LEU A 342 -55.77 4.89 -22.82
N TRP A 343 -55.09 5.98 -23.18
CA TRP A 343 -55.59 7.34 -23.01
C TRP A 343 -56.87 7.61 -23.83
N GLU A 344 -56.88 7.22 -25.11
CA GLU A 344 -58.07 7.34 -25.98
C GLU A 344 -59.25 6.50 -25.49
N LYS A 345 -59.00 5.43 -24.73
CA LYS A 345 -60.02 4.62 -24.05
C LYS A 345 -60.54 5.25 -22.74
N GLY A 346 -60.02 6.41 -22.33
CA GLY A 346 -60.46 7.16 -21.16
C GLY A 346 -59.83 6.74 -19.84
N GLU A 347 -58.70 6.02 -19.86
CA GLU A 347 -57.96 5.71 -18.63
C GLU A 347 -57.38 6.98 -17.98
N GLN A 348 -57.43 7.05 -16.65
CA GLN A 348 -56.92 8.19 -15.89
C GLN A 348 -55.40 8.34 -16.04
N LYS A 349 -54.92 9.59 -16.11
CA LYS A 349 -53.50 9.93 -16.24
C LYS A 349 -52.63 9.31 -15.15
N GLU A 350 -53.10 9.33 -13.89
CA GLU A 350 -52.34 8.77 -12.76
C GLU A 350 -52.12 7.26 -12.89
N VAL A 351 -53.09 6.53 -13.46
CA VAL A 351 -52.98 5.08 -13.68
C VAL A 351 -51.92 4.78 -14.73
N ILE A 352 -51.84 5.59 -15.79
CA ILE A 352 -50.82 5.47 -16.84
C ILE A 352 -49.42 5.78 -16.29
N GLU A 353 -49.28 6.87 -15.53
CA GLU A 353 -48.01 7.23 -14.87
C GLU A 353 -47.53 6.14 -13.92
N ARG A 354 -48.43 5.57 -13.11
CA ARG A 354 -48.08 4.50 -12.16
C ARG A 354 -47.59 3.24 -12.88
N ARG A 355 -48.19 2.89 -14.03
CA ARG A 355 -47.75 1.72 -14.83
C ARG A 355 -46.35 1.92 -15.40
N LEU A 356 -46.03 3.10 -15.91
CA LEU A 356 -44.68 3.41 -16.38
C LEU A 356 -43.65 3.36 -15.25
N LEU A 357 -44.01 3.91 -14.09
CA LEU A 357 -43.13 3.95 -12.92
C LEU A 357 -42.80 2.54 -12.42
N TYR A 358 -43.76 1.61 -12.42
CA TYR A 358 -43.50 0.21 -12.07
C TYR A 358 -42.51 -0.47 -13.02
N ASN A 359 -42.64 -0.28 -14.33
CA ASN A 359 -41.69 -0.86 -15.30
C ASN A 359 -40.26 -0.33 -15.07
N LEU A 360 -40.12 0.97 -14.80
CA LEU A 360 -38.82 1.56 -14.48
C LEU A 360 -38.24 1.00 -13.18
N ILE A 361 -39.05 0.88 -12.11
CA ILE A 361 -38.59 0.30 -10.84
C ILE A 361 -38.08 -1.13 -11.05
N GLU A 362 -38.79 -1.96 -11.82
CA GLU A 362 -38.38 -3.33 -12.09
C GLU A 362 -37.04 -3.41 -12.85
N GLU A 363 -36.86 -2.58 -13.88
CA GLU A 363 -35.58 -2.50 -14.62
C GLU A 363 -34.41 -2.15 -13.69
N TYR A 364 -34.57 -1.15 -12.82
CA TYR A 364 -33.52 -0.73 -11.90
C TYR A 364 -33.28 -1.72 -10.76
N LEU A 365 -34.31 -2.40 -10.25
CA LEU A 365 -34.13 -3.49 -9.28
C LEU A 365 -33.22 -4.59 -9.84
N ILE A 366 -33.41 -4.96 -11.11
CA ILE A 366 -32.55 -5.94 -11.77
C ILE A 366 -31.11 -5.43 -11.86
N ILE A 367 -30.92 -4.17 -12.27
CA ILE A 367 -29.60 -3.52 -12.33
C ILE A 367 -28.89 -3.56 -10.96
N TYR A 368 -29.58 -3.18 -9.88
CA TYR A 368 -29.01 -3.19 -8.53
C TYR A 368 -28.58 -4.59 -8.11
N VAL A 369 -29.43 -5.60 -8.34
CA VAL A 369 -29.13 -7.00 -7.98
C VAL A 369 -27.90 -7.50 -8.75
N PHE A 370 -27.84 -7.26 -10.07
CA PHE A 370 -26.68 -7.67 -10.86
C PHE A 370 -25.40 -6.98 -10.40
N PHE A 371 -25.45 -5.66 -10.13
CA PHE A 371 -24.28 -4.92 -9.67
C PHE A 371 -23.78 -5.42 -8.30
N ILE A 372 -24.69 -5.69 -7.35
CA ILE A 372 -24.34 -6.23 -6.03
C ILE A 372 -23.72 -7.63 -6.15
N ILE A 373 -24.28 -8.51 -6.99
CA ILE A 373 -23.70 -9.84 -7.24
C ILE A 373 -22.27 -9.70 -7.78
N PHE A 374 -22.05 -8.81 -8.76
CA PHE A 374 -20.72 -8.56 -9.31
C PHE A 374 -19.75 -7.97 -8.27
N TYR A 375 -20.21 -7.10 -7.38
CA TYR A 375 -19.39 -6.55 -6.30
C TYR A 375 -18.79 -7.65 -5.41
N PHE A 376 -19.57 -8.68 -5.08
CA PHE A 376 -19.08 -9.81 -4.27
C PHE A 376 -18.02 -10.67 -4.96
N PHE A 377 -17.90 -10.61 -6.29
CA PHE A 377 -16.82 -11.29 -7.01
C PHE A 377 -15.47 -10.55 -6.96
N PHE A 378 -15.45 -9.26 -6.58
CA PHE A 378 -14.21 -8.51 -6.48
C PHE A 378 -13.50 -8.78 -5.15
N SER A 379 -12.18 -9.01 -5.21
CA SER A 379 -11.33 -9.25 -4.03
C SER A 379 -11.12 -8.01 -3.15
N ASN A 380 -11.39 -6.81 -3.67
CA ASN A 380 -11.26 -5.54 -2.93
C ASN A 380 -12.66 -5.06 -2.52
N HIS A 381 -13.01 -5.27 -1.25
CA HIS A 381 -14.30 -4.86 -0.70
C HIS A 381 -14.25 -3.42 -0.18
N GLU A 382 -14.35 -2.45 -1.10
CA GLU A 382 -14.46 -1.03 -0.75
C GLU A 382 -15.93 -0.62 -0.58
N PHE A 383 -16.41 -0.62 0.67
CA PHE A 383 -17.81 -0.33 0.98
C PHE A 383 -18.23 1.13 0.66
N GLU A 384 -17.33 2.09 0.83
CA GLU A 384 -17.61 3.51 0.53
C GLU A 384 -17.88 3.73 -0.97
N LEU A 385 -17.07 3.13 -1.84
CA LEU A 385 -17.24 3.24 -3.28
C LEU A 385 -18.53 2.57 -3.77
N LEU A 386 -18.89 1.43 -3.16
CA LEU A 386 -20.16 0.77 -3.42
C LEU A 386 -21.34 1.72 -3.14
N GLN A 387 -21.34 2.40 -1.99
CA GLN A 387 -22.39 3.34 -1.63
C GLN A 387 -22.48 4.51 -2.61
N ILE A 388 -21.34 5.09 -3.00
CA ILE A 388 -21.30 6.20 -3.97
C ILE A 388 -21.92 5.78 -5.30
N ILE A 389 -21.58 4.60 -5.82
CA ILE A 389 -22.11 4.13 -7.10
C ILE A 389 -23.62 3.89 -6.99
N LEU A 390 -24.10 3.26 -5.92
CA LEU A 390 -25.54 3.06 -5.69
C LEU A 390 -26.31 4.39 -5.62
N ILE A 391 -25.72 5.43 -5.01
CA ILE A 391 -26.29 6.78 -4.98
C ILE A 391 -26.36 7.36 -6.39
N VAL A 392 -25.30 7.25 -7.19
CA VAL A 392 -25.28 7.72 -8.59
C VAL A 392 -26.34 7.00 -9.44
N GLN A 393 -26.48 5.69 -9.27
CA GLN A 393 -27.53 4.91 -9.94
C GLN A 393 -28.94 5.39 -9.53
N THR A 394 -29.15 5.69 -8.25
CA THR A 394 -30.42 6.21 -7.73
C THR A 394 -30.73 7.60 -8.28
N LEU A 395 -29.73 8.48 -8.38
CA LEU A 395 -29.89 9.81 -8.98
C LEU A 395 -30.25 9.70 -10.46
N TYR A 396 -29.61 8.79 -11.21
CA TYR A 396 -29.94 8.57 -12.61
C TYR A 396 -31.36 8.02 -12.81
N PHE A 397 -31.82 7.11 -11.93
CA PHE A 397 -33.21 6.67 -11.91
C PHE A 397 -34.20 7.83 -11.74
N LEU A 398 -33.94 8.74 -10.79
CA LEU A 398 -34.80 9.91 -10.57
C LEU A 398 -34.85 10.82 -11.80
N VAL A 399 -33.70 11.05 -12.46
CA VAL A 399 -33.63 11.81 -13.71
C VAL A 399 -34.44 11.13 -14.82
N GLU A 400 -34.33 9.81 -14.96
CA GLU A 400 -35.09 9.06 -15.97
C GLU A 400 -36.60 9.13 -15.73
N VAL A 401 -37.04 9.06 -14.46
CA VAL A 401 -38.46 9.24 -14.10
C VAL A 401 -38.95 10.63 -14.49
N LEU A 402 -38.17 11.68 -14.23
CA LEU A 402 -38.51 13.06 -14.61
C LEU A 402 -38.61 13.22 -16.12
N ILE A 403 -37.62 12.72 -16.88
CA ILE A 403 -37.62 12.78 -18.34
C ILE A 403 -38.82 12.03 -18.92
N THR A 404 -39.13 10.84 -18.38
CA THR A 404 -40.27 10.03 -18.83
C THR A 404 -41.59 10.73 -18.57
N LYS A 405 -41.74 11.42 -17.43
CA LYS A 405 -42.93 12.25 -17.13
C LYS A 405 -43.07 13.43 -18.10
N LEU A 406 -41.97 14.10 -18.44
CA LEU A 406 -41.98 15.18 -19.44
C LEU A 406 -42.42 14.68 -20.81
N TRP A 407 -41.90 13.53 -21.27
CA TRP A 407 -42.33 12.92 -22.52
C TRP A 407 -43.80 12.48 -22.51
N LEU A 408 -44.30 12.01 -21.36
CA LEU A 408 -45.70 11.65 -21.19
C LEU A 408 -46.63 12.86 -21.28
N ASN A 409 -46.26 13.99 -20.66
CA ASN A 409 -47.04 15.22 -20.77
C ASN A 409 -47.13 15.68 -22.23
N ASN A 410 -46.00 15.71 -22.94
CA ASN A 410 -45.97 16.10 -24.35
C ASN A 410 -46.82 15.18 -25.25
N LEU A 411 -46.89 13.87 -24.92
CA LEU A 411 -47.77 12.92 -25.59
C LEU A 411 -49.25 13.29 -25.44
N PHE A 412 -49.67 13.69 -24.23
CA PHE A 412 -51.07 14.03 -23.94
C PHE A 412 -51.48 15.40 -24.50
N ASP A 413 -50.54 16.34 -24.60
CA ASP A 413 -50.76 17.68 -25.15
C ASP A 413 -50.79 17.70 -26.70
N GLY A 414 -50.69 16.54 -27.36
CA GLY A 414 -50.78 16.40 -28.81
C GLY A 414 -49.48 16.70 -29.57
N GLY A 415 -48.34 16.77 -28.88
CA GLY A 415 -47.03 16.97 -29.50
C GLY A 415 -46.57 15.76 -30.34
N ASN A 416 -45.87 16.02 -31.46
CA ASN A 416 -45.23 14.98 -32.26
C ASN A 416 -44.01 14.39 -31.53
N LEU A 417 -43.88 13.06 -31.55
CA LEU A 417 -42.80 12.28 -30.90
C LEU A 417 -41.56 12.09 -31.78
N ASP A 418 -41.19 13.08 -32.59
CA ASP A 418 -40.02 12.99 -33.47
C ASP A 418 -38.70 13.24 -32.71
#